data_AF-A0A669CIK5-F1
#
_entry.id   AF-A0A669CIK5-F1
#
_cell.length_a   1.000
_cell.length_b   1.000
_cell.length_c   1.000
_cell.angle_alpha   90.00
_cell.angle_beta   90.00
_cell.angle_gamma   90.00
#
_symmetry.space_group_name_H-M   'P 1'
#
loop_
_entity.id
_entity.type
_entity.pdbx_description
1 polymer ?
#
loop_
_entity_poly.entity_id
_entity_poly.type
_entity_poly.pdbx_seq_one_letter_code
_entity_poly.pdbx_strand_id
1 'polypeptide(L)'
;CPSFLYQEYRDTSKQQEIEQRRQRDNLFPGVNAGTVVTDSGVMSPPVLQLQLRNSAQSLTLWQNLEAVQASGLLTQLPHKEIIMQEAMFELVTSEASYYKSLEILETHFLRNPVLVNTLSQSDMHFLFSNIEEVMKASERFLMDLEHRIEKSILISDVCDIVYYHAANHFNVFITYVINQAYQEKNYRRILEGNQQFRDTMAALENHPRVRGLSFTSFLILPFQRITRLKLLVQNILKKAEENSDREANAIKAHQELEKIVKECNEGVRKMGRTEELISIEKTLEFKSKSVPIISHSRWLLKKGELQLMGGPKSTRTMRSRKLYQPVYLFLFNNLLLVTKRSGDKFQVIDSCTRAMLRTEDLEDQGQQLANVFNLKLLENQDERQVNYMLKTSSMSDKLRWMCALTPNRRTRFMSTSTHQADSPQVQCIQSYTAQEPDELSTEMADILNLLERTDDGWMMGERLHDGERGWFPSRVAEEIQNKEVRAQNLREAFRIQQAYESGLHSGAKIDNRIIHLHNNKSF
;
A
#
# COMPACT_ATOMS: atom_id res chain seq x y z
N CYS A 1 -9.56 -12.32 -13.56
CA CYS A 1 -8.54 -11.53 -12.83
C CYS A 1 -8.88 -11.53 -11.34
N PRO A 2 -8.14 -12.25 -10.47
CA PRO A 2 -8.41 -12.29 -9.02
C PRO A 2 -8.19 -10.96 -8.30
N SER A 3 -7.35 -10.07 -8.85
CA SER A 3 -7.23 -8.67 -8.42
C SER A 3 -8.58 -7.95 -8.49
N PHE A 4 -9.37 -8.23 -9.53
CA PHE A 4 -10.66 -7.61 -9.77
C PHE A 4 -11.71 -8.03 -8.71
N LEU A 5 -11.79 -9.31 -8.34
CA LEU A 5 -12.79 -9.78 -7.36
C LEU A 5 -12.47 -9.33 -5.91
N TYR A 6 -11.18 -9.27 -5.55
CA TYR A 6 -10.76 -8.72 -4.26
C TYR A 6 -10.94 -7.20 -4.21
N GLN A 7 -10.66 -6.52 -5.32
CA GLN A 7 -10.93 -5.10 -5.50
C GLN A 7 -12.43 -4.82 -5.41
N GLU A 8 -13.29 -5.61 -6.07
CA GLU A 8 -14.75 -5.45 -6.03
C GLU A 8 -15.35 -5.66 -4.63
N TYR A 9 -14.88 -6.66 -3.87
CA TYR A 9 -15.28 -6.85 -2.47
C TYR A 9 -14.80 -5.70 -1.56
N ARG A 10 -13.52 -5.33 -1.69
CA ARG A 10 -12.92 -4.20 -0.96
C ARG A 10 -13.66 -2.91 -1.26
N ASP A 11 -14.01 -2.70 -2.53
CA ASP A 11 -14.70 -1.52 -2.99
C ASP A 11 -16.14 -1.49 -2.48
N THR A 12 -16.88 -2.62 -2.53
CA THR A 12 -18.24 -2.69 -1.97
C THR A 12 -18.27 -2.36 -0.47
N SER A 13 -17.31 -2.90 0.30
CA SER A 13 -17.17 -2.63 1.74
C SER A 13 -16.83 -1.16 2.02
N LYS A 14 -15.85 -0.61 1.29
CA LYS A 14 -15.45 0.80 1.37
C LYS A 14 -16.57 1.75 0.97
N GLN A 15 -17.41 1.36 0.02
CA GLN A 15 -18.54 2.15 -0.46
C GLN A 15 -19.65 2.23 0.59
N GLN A 16 -19.94 1.12 1.29
CA GLN A 16 -20.83 1.13 2.45
C GLN A 16 -20.29 2.01 3.59
N GLU A 17 -18.98 2.00 3.83
CA GLU A 17 -18.35 2.86 4.83
C GLU A 17 -18.45 4.36 4.45
N ILE A 18 -18.27 4.71 3.17
CA ILE A 18 -18.50 6.07 2.68
C ILE A 18 -19.94 6.51 2.93
N GLU A 19 -20.91 5.65 2.62
CA GLU A 19 -22.33 5.99 2.75
C GLU A 19 -22.75 6.16 4.22
N GLN A 20 -22.26 5.31 5.12
CA GLN A 20 -22.45 5.47 6.56
C GLN A 20 -21.82 6.76 7.11
N ARG A 21 -20.66 7.19 6.56
CA ARG A 21 -20.02 8.45 6.94
C ARG A 21 -20.79 9.65 6.41
N ARG A 22 -21.31 9.61 5.17
CA ARG A 22 -22.21 10.65 4.62
C ARG A 22 -23.45 10.82 5.51
N GLN A 23 -24.05 9.74 5.98
CA GLN A 23 -25.18 9.80 6.92
C GLN A 23 -24.79 10.47 8.25
N ARG A 24 -23.59 10.19 8.77
CA ARG A 24 -23.05 10.86 9.97
C ARG A 24 -22.71 12.34 9.74
N ASP A 25 -22.20 12.70 8.58
CA ASP A 25 -21.88 14.08 8.21
C ASP A 25 -23.16 14.93 8.11
N ASN A 26 -24.24 14.36 7.60
CA ASN A 26 -25.55 15.01 7.43
C ASN A 26 -26.39 15.15 8.72
N LEU A 27 -25.97 14.55 9.84
CA LEU A 27 -26.67 14.67 11.13
C LEU A 27 -26.30 15.99 11.81
N PHE A 28 -27.26 16.90 11.95
CA PHE A 28 -27.07 18.20 12.63
C PHE A 28 -26.74 18.02 14.13
N PRO A 29 -25.86 18.87 14.72
CA PRO A 29 -25.54 18.77 16.12
C PRO A 29 -26.67 19.40 16.95
N GLY A 30 -27.51 18.56 17.53
CA GLY A 30 -28.42 18.98 18.60
C GLY A 30 -29.78 18.29 18.64
N VAL A 31 -29.82 17.00 18.99
CA VAL A 31 -30.92 16.45 19.80
C VAL A 31 -30.35 15.45 20.79
N ASN A 32 -30.58 15.72 22.07
CA ASN A 32 -30.20 14.90 23.20
C ASN A 32 -30.90 13.53 23.19
N ALA A 33 -30.26 12.60 23.91
CA ALA A 33 -30.73 11.27 24.22
C ALA A 33 -32.22 11.16 24.58
N GLY A 34 -32.84 10.11 24.06
CA GLY A 34 -34.09 9.54 24.53
C GLY A 34 -35.29 9.86 23.66
N THR A 35 -35.70 8.93 22.80
CA THR A 35 -37.04 8.32 22.80
C THR A 35 -37.00 7.11 21.87
N VAL A 36 -37.38 5.96 22.42
CA VAL A 36 -37.62 4.70 21.71
C VAL A 36 -38.77 4.91 20.74
N VAL A 37 -38.54 4.69 19.44
CA VAL A 37 -39.62 4.40 18.49
C VAL A 37 -39.28 3.09 17.80
N THR A 38 -40.04 2.08 18.16
CA THR A 38 -40.16 0.80 17.48
C THR A 38 -40.70 1.04 16.08
N ASP A 39 -39.90 0.76 15.06
CA ASP A 39 -40.44 0.45 13.75
C ASP A 39 -39.88 -0.89 13.28
N SER A 40 -40.82 -1.82 13.14
CA SER A 40 -40.64 -3.20 12.72
C SER A 40 -40.52 -3.24 11.20
N GLY A 41 -39.28 -3.31 10.72
CA GLY A 41 -38.96 -3.57 9.32
C GLY A 41 -37.71 -4.41 9.23
N VAL A 42 -37.87 -5.73 9.16
CA VAL A 42 -36.78 -6.67 8.88
C VAL A 42 -36.26 -6.38 7.47
N MET A 43 -35.19 -5.58 7.37
CA MET A 43 -34.38 -5.50 6.15
C MET A 43 -33.07 -6.21 6.41
N SER A 44 -33.03 -7.48 6.01
CA SER A 44 -31.82 -8.28 5.88
C SER A 44 -30.77 -7.52 5.05
N PRO A 45 -29.49 -7.47 5.47
CA PRO A 45 -28.45 -6.90 4.62
C PRO A 45 -28.31 -7.75 3.34
N PRO A 46 -28.02 -7.14 2.17
CA PRO A 46 -27.94 -7.87 0.92
C PRO A 46 -26.73 -8.79 0.96
N VAL A 47 -27.01 -10.08 1.07
CA VAL A 47 -26.08 -11.19 0.84
C VAL A 47 -25.73 -11.19 -0.66
N LEU A 48 -24.71 -10.43 -1.04
CA LEU A 48 -24.04 -10.64 -2.32
C LEU A 48 -22.85 -11.57 -2.07
N GLN A 49 -23.19 -12.86 -2.04
CA GLN A 49 -22.29 -13.96 -2.33
C GLN A 49 -21.57 -13.64 -3.64
N LEU A 50 -20.27 -13.37 -3.56
CA LEU A 50 -19.37 -13.53 -4.70
C LEU A 50 -19.43 -15.00 -5.12
N GLN A 51 -20.28 -15.24 -6.11
CA GLN A 51 -20.34 -16.44 -6.92
C GLN A 51 -19.00 -16.63 -7.65
N LEU A 52 -17.98 -17.08 -6.94
CA LEU A 52 -16.99 -17.98 -7.53
C LEU A 52 -17.78 -19.24 -7.89
N ARG A 53 -18.22 -19.31 -9.15
CA ARG A 53 -19.04 -20.39 -9.69
C ARG A 53 -18.47 -21.75 -9.27
N ASN A 54 -19.23 -22.39 -8.38
CA ASN A 54 -19.56 -23.80 -8.32
C ASN A 54 -18.79 -24.70 -9.28
N SER A 55 -17.85 -25.48 -8.74
CA SER A 55 -17.93 -26.95 -8.73
C SER A 55 -16.79 -27.54 -7.89
N ALA A 56 -17.06 -27.67 -6.59
CA ALA A 56 -16.71 -28.80 -5.71
C ALA A 56 -16.61 -28.30 -4.25
N GLN A 57 -17.70 -28.54 -3.51
CA GLN A 57 -17.90 -28.33 -2.06
C GLN A 57 -18.05 -26.87 -1.61
N SER A 58 -19.30 -26.49 -1.30
CA SER A 58 -19.54 -25.47 -0.28
C SER A 58 -18.71 -25.87 0.95
N LEU A 59 -17.85 -24.98 1.45
CA LEU A 59 -17.10 -25.24 2.67
C LEU A 59 -18.11 -25.72 3.72
N THR A 60 -17.93 -26.96 4.18
CA THR A 60 -18.81 -27.57 5.17
C THR A 60 -18.72 -26.72 6.43
N LEU A 61 -19.87 -26.25 6.93
CA LEU A 61 -19.92 -25.60 8.24
C LEU A 61 -19.41 -26.57 9.32
N TRP A 62 -18.81 -26.05 10.38
CA TRP A 62 -18.35 -26.85 11.51
C TRP A 62 -19.50 -27.70 12.08
N GLN A 63 -20.69 -27.11 12.23
CA GLN A 63 -21.89 -27.83 12.70
C GLN A 63 -22.36 -28.96 11.78
N ASN A 64 -21.92 -28.97 10.51
CA ASN A 64 -22.29 -29.99 9.53
C ASN A 64 -21.32 -31.18 9.52
N LEU A 65 -20.26 -31.15 10.34
CA LEU A 65 -19.35 -32.29 10.49
C LEU A 65 -20.07 -33.45 11.17
N GLU A 66 -19.95 -34.66 10.62
CA GLU A 66 -20.59 -35.86 11.16
C GLU A 66 -20.21 -36.09 12.63
N ALA A 67 -18.94 -35.87 12.98
CA ALA A 67 -18.46 -35.98 14.36
C ALA A 67 -19.13 -34.96 15.30
N VAL A 68 -19.39 -33.73 14.83
CA VAL A 68 -20.06 -32.69 15.61
C VAL A 68 -21.55 -33.04 15.78
N GLN A 69 -22.22 -33.48 14.72
CA GLN A 69 -23.62 -33.90 14.79
C GLN A 69 -23.81 -35.10 15.72
N ALA A 70 -22.91 -36.09 15.65
CA ALA A 70 -22.95 -37.28 16.50
C ALA A 70 -22.61 -36.98 17.97
N SER A 71 -21.87 -35.92 18.26
CA SER A 71 -21.45 -35.56 19.63
C SER A 71 -22.56 -35.03 20.52
N GLY A 72 -23.68 -34.56 19.95
CA GLY A 72 -24.73 -33.87 20.69
C GLY A 72 -24.36 -32.47 21.22
N LEU A 73 -23.18 -31.93 20.85
CA LEU A 73 -22.72 -30.62 21.32
C LEU A 73 -23.61 -29.45 20.88
N LEU A 74 -24.23 -29.55 19.70
CA LEU A 74 -25.05 -28.46 19.13
C LEU A 74 -26.28 -28.11 19.98
N THR A 75 -26.78 -29.04 20.81
CA THR A 75 -27.90 -28.78 21.72
C THR A 75 -27.45 -28.24 23.07
N GLN A 76 -26.17 -28.35 23.41
CA GLN A 76 -25.60 -27.96 24.70
C GLN A 76 -24.87 -26.61 24.64
N LEU A 77 -24.27 -26.28 23.49
CA LEU A 77 -23.49 -25.06 23.33
C LEU A 77 -24.40 -23.83 23.14
N PRO A 78 -24.03 -22.67 23.73
CA PRO A 78 -24.71 -21.42 23.44
C PRO A 78 -24.48 -21.03 21.98
N HIS A 79 -25.47 -20.39 21.36
CA HIS A 79 -25.40 -19.97 19.96
C HIS A 79 -24.16 -19.12 19.63
N LYS A 80 -23.70 -18.29 20.58
CA LYS A 80 -22.46 -17.50 20.43
C LYS A 80 -21.22 -18.38 20.24
N GLU A 81 -21.12 -19.49 20.96
CA GLU A 81 -19.97 -20.40 20.83
C GLU A 81 -20.06 -21.17 19.51
N ILE A 82 -21.24 -21.55 19.03
CA ILE A 82 -21.40 -22.16 17.69
C ILE A 82 -20.86 -21.21 16.61
N ILE A 83 -21.25 -19.92 16.63
CA ILE A 83 -20.73 -18.93 15.67
C ILE A 83 -19.19 -18.79 15.79
N MET A 84 -18.66 -18.85 17.00
CA MET A 84 -17.22 -18.80 17.23
C MET A 84 -16.49 -20.01 16.65
N GLN A 85 -17.02 -21.22 16.86
CA GLN A 85 -16.50 -22.45 16.27
C GLN A 85 -16.52 -22.40 14.73
N GLU A 86 -17.59 -21.87 14.13
CA GLU A 86 -17.66 -21.64 12.68
C GLU A 86 -16.55 -20.69 12.20
N ALA A 87 -16.29 -19.60 12.94
CA ALA A 87 -15.24 -18.65 12.57
C ALA A 87 -13.82 -19.24 12.66
N MET A 88 -13.54 -20.05 13.69
CA MET A 88 -12.25 -20.74 13.82
C MET A 88 -12.11 -21.84 12.76
N PHE A 89 -13.16 -22.59 12.49
CA PHE A 89 -13.16 -23.64 11.47
C PHE A 89 -13.04 -23.08 10.05
N GLU A 90 -13.64 -21.92 9.75
CA GLU A 90 -13.43 -21.17 8.50
C GLU A 90 -11.93 -20.86 8.31
N LEU A 91 -11.24 -20.43 9.37
CA LEU A 91 -9.80 -20.14 9.29
C LEU A 91 -9.01 -21.38 8.89
N VAL A 92 -9.26 -22.52 9.54
CA VAL A 92 -8.52 -23.77 9.26
C VAL A 92 -8.84 -24.32 7.87
N THR A 93 -10.11 -24.45 7.51
CA THR A 93 -10.52 -24.95 6.18
C THR A 93 -10.04 -24.04 5.04
N SER A 94 -9.97 -22.73 5.29
CA SER A 94 -9.39 -21.80 4.33
C SER A 94 -7.87 -21.95 4.18
N GLU A 95 -7.14 -22.37 5.22
CA GLU A 95 -5.71 -22.70 5.12
C GLU A 95 -5.51 -23.95 4.28
N ALA A 96 -6.27 -25.02 4.55
CA ALA A 96 -6.21 -26.25 3.77
C ALA A 96 -6.48 -25.99 2.27
N SER A 97 -7.48 -25.16 1.98
CA SER A 97 -7.82 -24.76 0.61
C SER A 97 -6.73 -23.93 -0.06
N TYR A 98 -6.11 -23.02 0.70
CA TYR A 98 -4.98 -22.23 0.24
C TYR A 98 -3.76 -23.11 -0.07
N TYR A 99 -3.37 -23.98 0.86
CA TYR A 99 -2.26 -24.90 0.68
C TYR A 99 -2.47 -25.82 -0.53
N LYS A 100 -3.70 -26.33 -0.72
CA LYS A 100 -4.03 -27.11 -1.91
C LYS A 100 -3.86 -26.33 -3.22
N SER A 101 -4.12 -25.02 -3.20
CA SER A 101 -3.90 -24.15 -4.35
C SER A 101 -2.41 -23.94 -4.63
N LEU A 102 -1.58 -23.82 -3.58
CA LEU A 102 -0.13 -23.79 -3.71
C LEU A 102 0.45 -25.11 -4.22
N GLU A 103 -0.09 -26.25 -3.79
CA GLU A 103 0.31 -27.57 -4.29
C GLU A 103 0.04 -27.70 -5.80
N ILE A 104 -1.04 -27.10 -6.31
CA ILE A 104 -1.28 -27.00 -7.76
C ILE A 104 -0.19 -26.15 -8.42
N LEU A 105 0.15 -24.98 -7.86
CA LEU A 105 1.23 -24.13 -8.37
C LEU A 105 2.56 -24.92 -8.46
N GLU A 106 2.88 -25.69 -7.44
CA GLU A 106 4.10 -26.50 -7.41
C GLU A 106 4.05 -27.67 -8.40
N THR A 107 3.06 -28.55 -8.26
CA THR A 107 3.04 -29.82 -8.99
C THR A 107 2.66 -29.68 -10.46
N HIS A 108 1.83 -28.69 -10.81
CA HIS A 108 1.34 -28.48 -12.17
C HIS A 108 2.20 -27.51 -12.98
N PHE A 109 2.84 -26.52 -12.32
CA PHE A 109 3.69 -25.54 -12.99
C PHE A 109 5.17 -25.69 -12.61
N LEU A 110 5.55 -25.47 -11.35
CA LEU A 110 6.97 -25.41 -10.93
C LEU A 110 7.74 -26.70 -11.24
N ARG A 111 7.13 -27.87 -10.98
CA ARG A 111 7.73 -29.19 -11.20
C ARG A 111 7.37 -29.81 -12.54
N ASN A 112 6.71 -29.07 -13.44
CA ASN A 112 6.35 -29.59 -14.75
C ASN A 112 7.60 -29.75 -15.63
N PRO A 113 7.96 -30.96 -16.06
CA PRO A 113 9.21 -31.19 -16.77
C PRO A 113 9.26 -30.49 -18.13
N VAL A 114 8.10 -30.36 -18.81
CA VAL A 114 8.03 -29.66 -20.10
C VAL A 114 8.28 -28.19 -19.89
N LEU A 115 7.61 -27.57 -18.91
CA LEU A 115 7.77 -26.14 -18.61
C LEU A 115 9.20 -25.81 -18.17
N VAL A 116 9.76 -26.59 -17.24
CA VAL A 116 11.11 -26.41 -16.72
C VAL A 116 12.15 -26.43 -17.85
N ASN A 117 11.99 -27.33 -18.83
CA ASN A 117 12.90 -27.44 -19.97
C ASN A 117 12.83 -26.24 -20.94
N THR A 118 11.82 -25.38 -20.82
CA THR A 118 11.72 -24.15 -21.64
C THR A 118 12.37 -22.93 -20.98
N LEU A 119 12.82 -23.04 -19.73
CA LEU A 119 13.28 -21.92 -18.91
C LEU A 119 14.75 -22.06 -18.51
N SER A 120 15.45 -20.93 -18.41
CA SER A 120 16.77 -20.90 -17.75
C SER A 120 16.61 -21.00 -16.23
N GLN A 121 17.67 -21.39 -15.51
CA GLN A 121 17.64 -21.40 -14.04
C GLN A 121 17.35 -20.01 -13.46
N SER A 122 17.86 -18.95 -14.10
CA SER A 122 17.58 -17.58 -13.68
C SER A 122 16.11 -17.21 -13.90
N ASP A 123 15.52 -17.63 -15.02
CA ASP A 123 14.11 -17.37 -15.31
C ASP A 123 13.20 -18.11 -14.34
N MET A 124 13.53 -19.37 -14.02
CA MET A 124 12.84 -20.15 -12.98
C MET A 124 12.87 -19.42 -11.63
N HIS A 125 14.07 -19.00 -11.19
CA HIS A 125 14.22 -18.27 -9.93
C HIS A 125 13.44 -16.95 -9.92
N PHE A 126 13.48 -16.17 -11.00
CA PHE A 126 12.72 -14.91 -11.07
C PHE A 126 11.21 -15.11 -11.20
N LEU A 127 10.75 -16.21 -11.80
CA LEU A 127 9.33 -16.47 -12.02
C LEU A 127 8.65 -16.97 -10.74
N PHE A 128 9.30 -17.87 -10.00
CA PHE A 128 8.74 -18.52 -8.82
C PHE A 128 9.25 -17.94 -7.49
N SER A 129 10.30 -17.10 -7.52
CA SER A 129 10.90 -16.49 -6.33
C SER A 129 11.14 -17.53 -5.23
N ASN A 130 10.86 -17.20 -3.96
CA ASN A 130 10.97 -18.11 -2.82
C ASN A 130 9.65 -18.86 -2.51
N ILE A 131 8.85 -19.23 -3.53
CA ILE A 131 7.54 -19.89 -3.29
C ILE A 131 7.65 -21.18 -2.48
N GLU A 132 8.69 -21.98 -2.66
CA GLU A 132 8.88 -23.23 -1.92
C GLU A 132 9.01 -22.97 -0.41
N GLU A 133 9.63 -21.87 0.00
CA GLU A 133 9.71 -21.48 1.41
C GLU A 133 8.36 -21.00 1.95
N VAL A 134 7.57 -20.30 1.14
CA VAL A 134 6.18 -19.95 1.47
C VAL A 134 5.34 -21.21 1.67
N MET A 135 5.49 -22.21 0.79
CA MET A 135 4.80 -23.48 0.91
C MET A 135 5.16 -24.23 2.20
N LYS A 136 6.45 -24.34 2.53
CA LYS A 136 6.90 -24.96 3.78
C LYS A 136 6.35 -24.26 5.03
N ALA A 137 6.30 -22.93 5.03
CA ALA A 137 5.71 -22.18 6.13
C ALA A 137 4.20 -22.44 6.27
N SER A 138 3.49 -22.48 5.14
CA SER A 138 2.04 -22.73 5.10
C SER A 138 1.70 -24.17 5.49
N GLU A 139 2.52 -25.14 5.08
CA GLU A 139 2.38 -26.55 5.46
C GLU A 139 2.49 -26.73 6.98
N ARG A 140 3.55 -26.19 7.59
CA ARG A 140 3.74 -26.25 9.05
C ARG A 140 2.58 -25.60 9.80
N PHE A 141 2.12 -24.46 9.31
CA PHE A 141 0.98 -23.77 9.89
C PHE A 141 -0.30 -24.61 9.81
N LEU A 142 -0.58 -25.21 8.65
CA LEU A 142 -1.71 -26.11 8.47
C LEU A 142 -1.62 -27.34 9.39
N MET A 143 -0.46 -27.97 9.51
CA MET A 143 -0.27 -29.13 10.38
C MET A 143 -0.60 -28.81 11.85
N ASP A 144 -0.18 -27.65 12.36
CA ASP A 144 -0.48 -27.25 13.74
C ASP A 144 -1.97 -26.94 13.95
N LEU A 145 -2.65 -26.39 12.93
CA LEU A 145 -4.09 -26.16 12.96
C LEU A 145 -4.88 -27.48 12.92
N GLU A 146 -4.48 -28.43 12.06
CA GLU A 146 -5.09 -29.75 11.97
C GLU A 146 -4.94 -30.51 13.29
N HIS A 147 -3.75 -30.49 13.89
CA HIS A 147 -3.51 -31.07 15.22
C HIS A 147 -4.40 -30.47 16.31
N ARG A 148 -4.77 -29.18 16.21
CA ARG A 148 -5.71 -28.54 17.14
C ARG A 148 -7.12 -29.12 17.02
N ILE A 149 -7.58 -29.37 15.80
CA ILE A 149 -8.91 -29.95 15.53
C ILE A 149 -8.95 -31.43 15.89
N GLU A 150 -7.86 -32.18 15.64
CA GLU A 150 -7.78 -33.60 15.97
C GLU A 150 -7.83 -33.86 17.48
N LYS A 151 -7.27 -32.94 18.29
CA LYS A 151 -7.30 -33.06 19.76
C LYS A 151 -8.69 -32.97 20.36
N SER A 152 -9.58 -32.17 19.76
CA SER A 152 -10.91 -31.91 20.29
C SER A 152 -11.85 -31.40 19.21
N ILE A 153 -13.05 -31.98 19.15
CA ILE A 153 -14.14 -31.53 18.27
C ILE A 153 -14.50 -30.07 18.58
N LEU A 154 -14.45 -29.67 19.85
CA LEU A 154 -14.58 -28.27 20.28
C LEU A 154 -13.20 -27.60 20.21
N ILE A 155 -13.02 -26.70 19.26
CA ILE A 155 -11.78 -25.98 19.02
C ILE A 155 -11.58 -24.97 20.16
N SER A 156 -10.45 -25.04 20.87
CA SER A 156 -10.18 -24.15 22.01
C SER A 156 -9.90 -22.72 21.55
N ASP A 157 -8.89 -22.58 20.70
CA ASP A 157 -8.43 -21.35 20.06
C ASP A 157 -7.64 -21.73 18.79
N VAL A 158 -7.44 -20.78 17.89
CA VAL A 158 -6.51 -20.89 16.75
C VAL A 158 -5.60 -19.67 16.64
N CYS A 159 -5.92 -18.58 17.35
CA CYS A 159 -5.19 -17.32 17.25
C CYS A 159 -3.79 -17.40 17.90
N ASP A 160 -3.60 -18.27 18.91
CA ASP A 160 -2.29 -18.57 19.48
C ASP A 160 -1.34 -19.18 18.44
N ILE A 161 -1.85 -20.12 17.63
CA ILE A 161 -1.10 -20.73 16.52
C ILE A 161 -0.80 -19.69 15.44
N VAL A 162 -1.81 -18.90 15.04
CA VAL A 162 -1.63 -17.84 14.04
C VAL A 162 -0.55 -16.85 14.48
N TYR A 163 -0.59 -16.39 15.74
CA TYR A 163 0.42 -15.49 16.27
C TYR A 163 1.82 -16.11 16.22
N TYR A 164 1.97 -17.37 16.67
CA TYR A 164 3.25 -18.07 16.64
C TYR A 164 3.83 -18.14 15.22
N HIS A 165 3.04 -18.54 14.24
CA HIS A 165 3.50 -18.66 12.85
C HIS A 165 3.75 -17.30 12.19
N ALA A 166 2.89 -16.31 12.45
CA ALA A 166 3.09 -14.95 11.96
C ALA A 166 4.43 -14.38 12.46
N ALA A 167 4.73 -14.51 13.75
CA ALA A 167 5.94 -13.96 14.35
C ALA A 167 7.23 -14.67 13.91
N ASN A 168 7.18 -16.00 13.68
CA ASN A 168 8.39 -16.80 13.50
C ASN A 168 8.63 -17.31 12.08
N HIS A 169 7.59 -17.39 11.24
CA HIS A 169 7.66 -18.15 9.98
C HIS A 169 7.11 -17.39 8.78
N PHE A 170 6.28 -16.37 8.96
CA PHE A 170 5.65 -15.66 7.85
C PHE A 170 6.51 -14.56 7.21
N ASN A 171 7.74 -14.35 7.68
CA ASN A 171 8.69 -13.42 7.03
C ASN A 171 8.98 -13.81 5.56
N VAL A 172 8.85 -15.08 5.21
CA VAL A 172 9.03 -15.57 3.83
C VAL A 172 7.99 -15.00 2.85
N PHE A 173 6.79 -14.67 3.33
CA PHE A 173 5.76 -14.04 2.50
C PHE A 173 6.18 -12.62 2.09
N ILE A 174 6.86 -11.89 2.97
CA ILE A 174 7.35 -10.53 2.69
C ILE A 174 8.32 -10.56 1.51
N THR A 175 9.32 -11.44 1.56
CA THR A 175 10.30 -11.61 0.48
C THR A 175 9.61 -11.95 -0.85
N TYR A 176 8.62 -12.85 -0.81
CA TYR A 176 7.90 -13.27 -2.01
C TYR A 176 7.11 -12.11 -2.61
N VAL A 177 6.33 -11.40 -1.79
CA VAL A 177 5.46 -10.30 -2.23
C VAL A 177 6.27 -9.13 -2.78
N ILE A 178 7.41 -8.80 -2.18
CA ILE A 178 8.31 -7.75 -2.69
C ILE A 178 8.77 -8.05 -4.13
N ASN A 179 8.94 -9.32 -4.47
CA ASN A 179 9.41 -9.75 -5.79
C ASN A 179 8.30 -9.89 -6.84
N GLN A 180 7.02 -9.75 -6.45
CA GLN A 180 5.90 -10.07 -7.33
C GLN A 180 5.89 -9.28 -8.65
N ALA A 181 6.20 -7.98 -8.60
CA ALA A 181 6.27 -7.16 -9.81
C ALA A 181 7.33 -7.68 -10.80
N TYR A 182 8.45 -8.21 -10.29
CA TYR A 182 9.48 -8.84 -11.13
C TYR A 182 9.02 -10.18 -11.68
N GLN A 183 8.31 -10.99 -10.90
CA GLN A 183 7.73 -12.25 -11.38
C GLN A 183 6.81 -11.97 -12.59
N GLU A 184 5.92 -10.99 -12.49
CA GLU A 184 4.99 -10.61 -13.56
C GLU A 184 5.69 -10.02 -14.79
N LYS A 185 6.71 -9.16 -14.58
CA LYS A 185 7.50 -8.60 -15.68
C LYS A 185 8.32 -9.67 -16.39
N ASN A 186 8.90 -10.58 -15.63
CA ASN A 186 9.67 -11.71 -16.15
C ASN A 186 8.76 -12.66 -16.94
N TYR A 187 7.60 -13.00 -16.39
CA TYR A 187 6.60 -13.81 -17.06
C TYR A 187 6.20 -13.23 -18.42
N ARG A 188 5.86 -11.93 -18.47
CA ARG A 188 5.54 -11.23 -19.73
C ARG A 188 6.68 -11.28 -20.73
N ARG A 189 7.90 -10.97 -20.30
CA ARG A 189 9.10 -11.01 -21.15
C ARG A 189 9.31 -12.41 -21.76
N ILE A 190 9.16 -13.46 -20.97
CA ILE A 190 9.34 -14.84 -21.44
C ILE A 190 8.22 -15.23 -22.39
N LEU A 191 6.96 -14.88 -22.07
CA LEU A 191 5.84 -15.07 -22.99
C LEU A 191 6.10 -14.39 -24.33
N GLU A 192 6.61 -13.17 -24.38
CA GLU A 192 6.88 -12.47 -25.65
C GLU A 192 8.03 -13.11 -26.44
N GLY A 193 9.09 -13.56 -25.75
CA GLY A 193 10.33 -14.03 -26.37
C GLY A 193 10.44 -15.53 -26.62
N ASN A 194 9.62 -16.38 -26.00
CA ASN A 194 9.78 -17.84 -26.02
C ASN A 194 8.47 -18.55 -26.42
N GLN A 195 8.40 -18.98 -27.69
CA GLN A 195 7.24 -19.67 -28.24
C GLN A 195 6.94 -21.00 -27.52
N GLN A 196 7.96 -21.80 -27.22
CA GLN A 196 7.78 -23.10 -26.57
C GLN A 196 7.20 -22.94 -25.16
N PHE A 197 7.67 -21.94 -24.41
CA PHE A 197 7.10 -21.59 -23.11
C PHE A 197 5.64 -21.12 -23.25
N ARG A 198 5.32 -20.24 -24.22
CA ARG A 198 3.94 -19.79 -24.47
C ARG A 198 2.98 -20.96 -24.69
N ASP A 199 3.34 -21.87 -25.59
CA ASP A 199 2.48 -23.00 -25.95
C ASP A 199 2.28 -23.95 -24.78
N THR A 200 3.36 -24.19 -24.01
CA THR A 200 3.30 -25.00 -22.79
C THR A 200 2.41 -24.34 -21.74
N MET A 201 2.57 -23.03 -21.50
CA MET A 201 1.72 -22.29 -20.56
C MET A 201 0.26 -22.32 -20.96
N ALA A 202 -0.06 -22.10 -22.24
CA ALA A 202 -1.42 -22.16 -22.75
C ALA A 202 -2.05 -23.55 -22.54
N ALA A 203 -1.28 -24.62 -22.74
CA ALA A 203 -1.74 -25.99 -22.46
C ALA A 203 -1.99 -26.21 -20.96
N LEU A 204 -1.10 -25.72 -20.09
CA LEU A 204 -1.22 -25.86 -18.65
C LEU A 204 -2.40 -25.07 -18.07
N GLU A 205 -2.65 -23.85 -18.55
CA GLU A 205 -3.76 -23.00 -18.10
C GLU A 205 -5.14 -23.49 -18.58
N ASN A 206 -5.18 -24.24 -19.70
CA ASN A 206 -6.41 -24.88 -20.17
C ASN A 206 -6.71 -26.22 -19.47
N HIS A 207 -5.79 -26.71 -18.64
CA HIS A 207 -5.97 -28.00 -17.98
C HIS A 207 -7.07 -27.92 -16.89
N PRO A 208 -7.99 -28.91 -16.79
CA PRO A 208 -9.09 -28.87 -15.81
C PRO A 208 -8.66 -28.69 -14.35
N ARG A 209 -7.44 -29.15 -14.01
CA ARG A 209 -6.86 -29.05 -12.66
C ARG A 209 -6.72 -27.60 -12.16
N VAL A 210 -6.53 -26.62 -13.05
CA VAL A 210 -6.42 -25.20 -12.67
C VAL A 210 -7.78 -24.50 -12.60
N ARG A 211 -8.89 -25.18 -12.94
CA ARG A 211 -10.27 -24.68 -12.83
C ARG A 211 -10.49 -23.32 -13.50
N GLY A 212 -9.84 -23.10 -14.64
CA GLY A 212 -9.93 -21.85 -15.41
C GLY A 212 -9.17 -20.66 -14.82
N LEU A 213 -8.31 -20.89 -13.81
CA LEU A 213 -7.40 -19.87 -13.29
C LEU A 213 -6.14 -19.77 -14.14
N SER A 214 -5.70 -18.54 -14.41
CA SER A 214 -4.40 -18.28 -15.04
C SER A 214 -3.26 -18.56 -14.07
N PHE A 215 -2.06 -18.77 -14.58
CA PHE A 215 -0.84 -18.91 -13.80
C PHE A 215 -0.58 -17.69 -12.89
N THR A 216 -0.78 -16.49 -13.41
CA THR A 216 -0.67 -15.25 -12.63
C THR A 216 -1.66 -15.19 -11.46
N SER A 217 -2.79 -15.89 -11.56
CA SER A 217 -3.76 -16.02 -10.45
C SER A 217 -3.22 -16.86 -9.30
N PHE A 218 -2.31 -17.78 -9.55
CA PHE A 218 -1.62 -18.54 -8.51
C PHE A 218 -0.47 -17.75 -7.88
N LEU A 219 0.25 -16.94 -8.67
CA LEU A 219 1.38 -16.16 -8.17
C LEU A 219 0.99 -15.11 -7.12
N ILE A 220 -0.23 -14.57 -7.19
CA ILE A 220 -0.75 -13.57 -6.23
C ILE A 220 -1.24 -14.17 -4.90
N LEU A 221 -1.40 -15.50 -4.83
CA LEU A 221 -2.00 -16.18 -3.67
C LEU A 221 -1.31 -15.88 -2.33
N PRO A 222 0.03 -15.82 -2.21
CA PRO A 222 0.68 -15.50 -0.93
C PRO A 222 0.31 -14.14 -0.35
N PHE A 223 0.20 -13.09 -1.18
CA PHE A 223 -0.26 -11.79 -0.73
C PHE A 223 -1.72 -11.82 -0.28
N GLN A 224 -2.57 -12.48 -1.06
CA GLN A 224 -3.99 -12.67 -0.73
C GLN A 224 -4.17 -13.45 0.57
N ARG A 225 -3.28 -14.41 0.86
CA ARG A 225 -3.39 -15.22 2.07
C ARG A 225 -3.13 -14.42 3.33
N ILE A 226 -2.02 -13.68 3.39
CA ILE A 226 -1.68 -12.89 4.58
C ILE A 226 -2.74 -11.82 4.86
N THR A 227 -3.26 -11.16 3.82
CA THR A 227 -4.35 -10.18 3.98
C THR A 227 -5.66 -10.86 4.42
N ARG A 228 -5.99 -12.04 3.90
CA ARG A 228 -7.18 -12.80 4.31
C ARG A 228 -7.07 -13.35 5.73
N LEU A 229 -5.91 -13.83 6.16
CA LEU A 229 -5.68 -14.27 7.54
C LEU A 229 -5.94 -13.13 8.54
N LYS A 230 -5.51 -11.90 8.24
CA LYS A 230 -5.81 -10.73 9.07
C LYS A 230 -7.33 -10.55 9.25
N LEU A 231 -8.10 -10.65 8.16
CA LEU A 231 -9.55 -10.51 8.18
C LEU A 231 -10.25 -11.65 8.95
N LEU A 232 -9.78 -12.88 8.80
CA LEU A 232 -10.30 -14.04 9.53
C LEU A 232 -10.06 -13.90 11.04
N VAL A 233 -8.85 -13.50 11.44
CA VAL A 233 -8.54 -13.20 12.84
C VAL A 233 -9.36 -12.03 13.36
N GLN A 234 -9.57 -10.97 12.56
CA GLN A 234 -10.44 -9.87 12.94
C GLN A 234 -11.90 -10.33 13.13
N ASN A 235 -12.36 -11.29 12.32
CA ASN A 235 -13.69 -11.90 12.44
C ASN A 235 -13.85 -12.73 13.72
N ILE A 236 -12.78 -13.40 14.16
CA ILE A 236 -12.72 -14.11 15.45
C ILE A 236 -12.71 -13.09 16.60
N LEU A 237 -11.84 -12.07 16.53
CA LEU A 237 -11.70 -11.04 17.56
C LEU A 237 -13.03 -10.33 17.85
N LYS A 238 -13.79 -9.94 16.81
CA LYS A 238 -15.11 -9.30 16.96
C LYS A 238 -16.14 -10.15 17.70
N LYS A 239 -15.93 -11.46 17.79
CA LYS A 239 -16.82 -12.41 18.46
C LYS A 239 -16.27 -12.91 19.80
N ALA A 240 -15.02 -12.59 20.11
CA ALA A 240 -14.38 -13.04 21.34
C ALA A 240 -15.04 -12.36 22.54
N GLU A 241 -15.02 -13.05 23.68
CA GLU A 241 -15.52 -12.50 24.93
C GLU A 241 -14.51 -11.48 25.49
N GLU A 242 -15.02 -10.37 26.00
CA GLU A 242 -14.18 -9.30 26.56
C GLU A 242 -13.35 -9.81 27.75
N ASN A 243 -12.07 -9.44 27.77
CA ASN A 243 -11.07 -9.84 28.77
C ASN A 243 -10.78 -11.35 28.81
N SER A 244 -11.05 -12.07 27.71
CA SER A 244 -10.70 -13.49 27.59
C SER A 244 -9.29 -13.70 27.04
N ASP A 245 -8.69 -14.87 27.32
CA ASP A 245 -7.41 -15.26 26.71
C ASP A 245 -7.53 -15.33 25.17
N ARG A 246 -8.69 -15.74 24.65
CA ARG A 246 -9.00 -15.79 23.22
C ARG A 246 -8.95 -14.40 22.59
N GLU A 247 -9.50 -13.38 23.25
CA GLU A 247 -9.39 -11.98 22.81
C GLU A 247 -7.92 -11.53 22.79
N ALA A 248 -7.18 -11.79 23.87
CA ALA A 248 -5.77 -11.41 23.96
C ALA A 248 -4.91 -12.05 22.86
N ASN A 249 -5.14 -13.33 22.56
CA ASN A 249 -4.46 -14.04 21.47
C ASN A 249 -4.86 -13.50 20.09
N ALA A 250 -6.15 -13.23 19.86
CA ALA A 250 -6.63 -12.66 18.61
C ALA A 250 -6.07 -11.26 18.35
N ILE A 251 -5.93 -10.42 19.40
CA ILE A 251 -5.26 -9.10 19.30
C ILE A 251 -3.80 -9.27 18.86
N LYS A 252 -3.04 -10.14 19.52
CA LYS A 252 -1.62 -10.38 19.18
C LYS A 252 -1.46 -10.90 17.75
N ALA A 253 -2.26 -11.89 17.35
CA ALA A 253 -2.26 -12.44 16.01
C ALA A 253 -2.59 -11.38 14.95
N HIS A 254 -3.61 -10.55 15.20
CA HIS A 254 -4.01 -9.49 14.29
C HIS A 254 -2.90 -8.43 14.14
N GLN A 255 -2.28 -8.01 15.24
CA GLN A 255 -1.19 -7.02 15.22
C GLN A 255 0.02 -7.53 14.43
N GLU A 256 0.42 -8.78 14.61
CA GLU A 256 1.57 -9.33 13.88
C GLU A 256 1.25 -9.51 12.38
N LEU A 257 0.06 -9.99 12.03
CA LEU A 257 -0.38 -10.05 10.63
C LEU A 257 -0.45 -8.66 9.99
N GLU A 258 -0.93 -7.65 10.72
CA GLU A 258 -0.95 -6.27 10.25
C GLU A 258 0.46 -5.71 10.00
N LYS A 259 1.41 -6.01 10.89
CA LYS A 259 2.82 -5.66 10.70
C LYS A 259 3.38 -6.29 9.43
N ILE A 260 3.15 -7.59 9.20
CA ILE A 260 3.60 -8.27 7.96
C ILE A 260 2.99 -7.61 6.72
N VAL A 261 1.68 -7.32 6.70
CA VAL A 261 1.03 -6.62 5.58
C VAL A 261 1.68 -5.26 5.31
N LYS A 262 1.99 -4.49 6.36
CA LYS A 262 2.68 -3.21 6.23
C LYS A 262 4.08 -3.36 5.66
N GLU A 263 4.84 -4.34 6.13
CA GLU A 263 6.19 -4.63 5.63
C GLU A 263 6.18 -5.06 4.16
N CYS A 264 5.21 -5.89 3.74
CA CYS A 264 4.99 -6.21 2.33
C CYS A 264 4.78 -4.95 1.48
N ASN A 265 3.84 -4.09 1.89
CA ASN A 265 3.50 -2.88 1.15
C ASN A 265 4.68 -1.89 1.05
N GLU A 266 5.39 -1.65 2.16
CA GLU A 266 6.56 -0.77 2.15
C GLU A 266 7.72 -1.38 1.35
N GLY A 267 7.91 -2.70 1.43
CA GLY A 267 8.91 -3.40 0.63
C GLY A 267 8.67 -3.26 -0.88
N VAL A 268 7.43 -3.49 -1.33
CA VAL A 268 7.02 -3.28 -2.73
C VAL A 268 7.25 -1.83 -3.15
N ARG A 269 6.85 -0.87 -2.31
CA ARG A 269 7.05 0.56 -2.58
C ARG A 269 8.53 0.93 -2.69
N LYS A 270 9.36 0.50 -1.75
CA LYS A 270 10.81 0.74 -1.75
C LYS A 270 11.48 0.12 -2.97
N MET A 271 11.06 -1.07 -3.36
CA MET A 271 11.56 -1.74 -4.56
C MET A 271 11.19 -0.95 -5.83
N GLY A 272 9.94 -0.51 -5.96
CA GLY A 272 9.49 0.33 -7.07
C GLY A 272 10.27 1.66 -7.15
N ARG A 273 10.51 2.32 -6.01
CA ARG A 273 11.35 3.53 -5.93
C ARG A 273 12.78 3.24 -6.43
N THR A 274 13.35 2.10 -6.05
CA THR A 274 14.71 1.70 -6.48
C THR A 274 14.77 1.43 -7.98
N GLU A 275 13.77 0.74 -8.55
CA GLU A 275 13.67 0.52 -9.99
C GLU A 275 13.55 1.84 -10.77
N GLU A 276 12.77 2.81 -10.26
CA GLU A 276 12.67 4.13 -10.85
C GLU A 276 14.04 4.85 -10.85
N LEU A 277 14.78 4.81 -9.74
CA LEU A 277 16.13 5.40 -9.70
C LEU A 277 17.07 4.77 -10.71
N ILE A 278 17.06 3.43 -10.85
CA ILE A 278 17.88 2.72 -11.84
C ILE A 278 17.50 3.13 -13.27
N SER A 279 16.19 3.24 -13.55
CA SER A 279 15.69 3.70 -14.85
C SER A 279 16.18 5.11 -15.17
N ILE A 280 16.08 6.03 -14.21
CA ILE A 280 16.54 7.42 -14.37
C ILE A 280 18.06 7.47 -14.57
N GLU A 281 18.84 6.77 -13.75
CA GLU A 281 20.31 6.76 -13.86
C GLU A 281 20.78 6.32 -15.25
N LYS A 282 20.14 5.30 -15.85
CA LYS A 282 20.43 4.85 -17.22
C LYS A 282 20.19 5.93 -18.29
N THR A 283 19.36 6.93 -18.00
CA THR A 283 19.06 8.04 -18.92
C THR A 283 19.94 9.27 -18.68
N LEU A 284 20.65 9.36 -17.54
CA LEU A 284 21.43 10.53 -17.18
C LEU A 284 22.85 10.49 -17.75
N GLU A 285 23.36 11.66 -18.17
CA GLU A 285 24.73 11.85 -18.63
C GLU A 285 25.40 13.00 -17.88
N PHE A 286 26.57 12.74 -17.29
CA PHE A 286 27.36 13.73 -16.55
C PHE A 286 28.56 14.17 -17.38
N LYS A 287 28.76 15.48 -17.54
CA LYS A 287 29.92 16.02 -18.29
C LYS A 287 31.23 15.97 -17.51
N SER A 288 31.16 16.02 -16.18
CA SER A 288 32.34 16.16 -15.32
C SER A 288 32.17 15.40 -14.01
N LYS A 289 31.49 15.98 -13.01
CA LYS A 289 31.25 15.35 -11.71
C LYS A 289 29.98 14.49 -11.78
N SER A 290 30.14 13.18 -11.58
CA SER A 290 29.02 12.27 -11.40
C SER A 290 28.45 12.39 -10.00
N VAL A 291 27.12 12.43 -9.89
CA VAL A 291 26.41 12.35 -8.61
C VAL A 291 25.78 10.96 -8.54
N PRO A 292 26.09 10.12 -7.54
CA PRO A 292 25.50 8.79 -7.43
C PRO A 292 23.99 8.96 -7.26
N ILE A 293 23.17 8.34 -8.11
CA ILE A 293 21.71 8.51 -8.10
C ILE A 293 21.05 7.43 -7.24
N ILE A 294 21.49 6.19 -7.35
CA ILE A 294 20.96 5.08 -6.55
C ILE A 294 21.39 5.25 -5.10
N SER A 295 20.42 5.32 -4.19
CA SER A 295 20.65 5.39 -2.75
C SER A 295 19.44 4.84 -1.98
N HIS A 296 19.70 4.15 -0.87
CA HIS A 296 18.68 3.52 -0.01
C HIS A 296 17.63 4.48 0.54
N SER A 297 17.96 5.77 0.64
CA SER A 297 17.10 6.81 1.20
C SER A 297 16.67 7.87 0.17
N ARG A 298 16.95 7.65 -1.12
CA ARG A 298 16.55 8.57 -2.19
C ARG A 298 15.29 8.08 -2.88
N TRP A 299 14.41 9.00 -3.25
CA TRP A 299 13.29 8.73 -4.15
C TRP A 299 12.92 9.99 -4.92
N LEU A 300 12.32 9.79 -6.09
CA LEU A 300 11.87 10.89 -6.94
C LEU A 300 10.62 11.53 -6.32
N LEU A 301 10.61 12.86 -6.20
CA LEU A 301 9.47 13.66 -5.77
C LEU A 301 8.73 14.30 -6.93
N LYS A 302 9.44 14.73 -7.99
CA LYS A 302 8.81 15.25 -9.21
C LYS A 302 9.80 15.23 -10.36
N LYS A 303 9.31 15.06 -11.58
CA LYS A 303 10.10 15.25 -12.81
C LYS A 303 9.26 15.92 -13.89
N GLY A 304 9.88 16.68 -14.78
CA GLY A 304 9.15 17.30 -15.88
C GLY A 304 9.93 18.37 -16.62
N GLU A 305 9.40 18.75 -17.78
CA GLU A 305 9.96 19.80 -18.63
C GLU A 305 9.39 21.17 -18.23
N LEU A 306 10.27 22.16 -18.10
CA LEU A 306 9.96 23.56 -17.87
C LEU A 306 10.66 24.43 -18.92
N GLN A 307 10.23 25.68 -19.05
CA GLN A 307 10.89 26.65 -19.91
C GLN A 307 11.78 27.58 -19.08
N LEU A 308 13.10 27.45 -19.25
CA LEU A 308 14.07 28.38 -18.69
C LEU A 308 14.05 29.68 -19.48
N MET A 309 13.75 30.79 -18.81
CA MET A 309 13.80 32.13 -19.38
C MET A 309 15.23 32.68 -19.30
N GLY A 310 15.76 33.09 -20.45
CA GLY A 310 16.99 33.85 -20.49
C GLY A 310 16.74 35.27 -19.97
N GLY A 311 17.37 35.67 -18.87
CA GLY A 311 17.36 37.07 -18.44
C GLY A 311 17.99 37.97 -19.52
N PRO A 312 17.62 39.27 -19.60
CA PRO A 312 18.30 40.22 -20.48
C PRO A 312 19.75 40.36 -20.01
N LYS A 313 20.67 39.62 -20.63
CA LYS A 313 22.10 39.86 -20.42
C LYS A 313 22.44 41.18 -21.10
N SER A 314 22.78 42.18 -20.28
CA SER A 314 23.34 43.46 -20.72
C SER A 314 24.67 43.24 -21.44
N THR A 315 24.61 42.93 -22.73
CA THR A 315 25.72 43.13 -23.67
C THR A 315 25.14 43.27 -25.07
N ARG A 316 25.37 44.43 -25.68
CA ARG A 316 24.93 44.88 -27.02
C ARG A 316 25.54 44.08 -28.19
N THR A 317 25.59 42.75 -28.10
CA THR A 317 26.00 41.89 -29.21
C THR A 317 24.99 40.76 -29.38
N MET A 318 24.01 41.08 -30.22
CA MET A 318 22.99 40.20 -30.77
C MET A 318 23.60 39.01 -31.51
N ARG A 319 23.50 37.81 -30.92
CA ARG A 319 23.08 36.60 -31.66
C ARG A 319 22.16 35.78 -30.75
N SER A 320 20.87 36.02 -30.95
CA SER A 320 19.70 35.18 -30.61
C SER A 320 20.01 33.89 -29.84
N ARG A 321 20.05 33.97 -28.51
CA ARG A 321 19.68 32.80 -27.71
C ARG A 321 18.17 32.87 -27.55
N LYS A 322 17.47 31.78 -27.94
CA LYS A 322 16.02 31.65 -27.76
C LYS A 322 15.65 32.13 -26.36
N LEU A 323 14.66 33.04 -26.28
CA LEU A 323 14.18 33.65 -25.03
C LEU A 323 13.79 32.58 -24.00
N TYR A 324 13.32 31.43 -24.49
CA TYR A 324 12.97 30.24 -23.73
C TYR A 324 13.83 29.06 -24.17
N GLN A 325 14.37 28.33 -23.19
CA GLN A 325 15.10 27.09 -23.42
C GLN A 325 14.43 25.96 -22.61
N PRO A 326 14.11 24.82 -23.22
CA PRO A 326 13.56 23.70 -22.46
C PRO A 326 14.62 23.17 -21.49
N VAL A 327 14.20 23.00 -20.25
CA VAL A 327 14.98 22.39 -19.18
C VAL A 327 14.14 21.28 -18.57
N TYR A 328 14.76 20.17 -18.21
CA TYR A 328 14.07 19.06 -17.57
C TYR A 328 14.61 18.87 -16.16
N LEU A 329 13.73 18.88 -15.16
CA LEU A 329 14.12 18.75 -13.77
C LEU A 329 13.86 17.33 -13.28
N PHE A 330 14.80 16.78 -12.51
CA PHE A 330 14.56 15.63 -11.64
C PHE A 330 14.73 16.07 -10.20
N LEU A 331 13.62 16.17 -9.48
CA LEU A 331 13.62 16.51 -8.08
C LEU A 331 13.45 15.23 -7.25
N PHE A 332 14.47 14.90 -6.48
CA PHE A 332 14.46 13.87 -5.46
C PHE A 332 14.20 14.47 -4.08
N ASN A 333 13.91 13.61 -3.10
CA ASN A 333 13.70 14.00 -1.71
C ASN A 333 14.87 14.75 -1.06
N ASN A 334 16.11 14.54 -1.54
CA ASN A 334 17.31 15.19 -1.01
C ASN A 334 18.18 15.90 -2.08
N LEU A 335 17.82 15.83 -3.35
CA LEU A 335 18.67 16.27 -4.47
C LEU A 335 17.79 16.84 -5.59
N LEU A 336 18.22 17.92 -6.23
CA LEU A 336 17.68 18.39 -7.51
C LEU A 336 18.73 18.20 -8.60
N LEU A 337 18.32 17.69 -9.75
CA LEU A 337 19.08 17.73 -10.99
C LEU A 337 18.38 18.65 -11.98
N VAL A 338 19.14 19.60 -12.52
CA VAL A 338 18.75 20.42 -13.66
C VAL A 338 19.40 19.83 -14.89
N THR A 339 18.60 19.45 -15.89
CA THR A 339 19.10 18.72 -17.06
C THR A 339 18.64 19.35 -18.37
N LYS A 340 19.41 19.11 -19.43
CA LYS A 340 19.02 19.40 -20.80
C LYS A 340 18.77 18.09 -21.52
N ARG A 341 17.55 17.93 -22.06
CA ARG A 341 17.19 16.74 -22.84
C ARG A 341 17.92 16.73 -24.18
N SER A 342 18.47 15.56 -24.53
CA SER A 342 19.16 15.27 -25.79
C SER A 342 18.69 13.90 -26.28
N GLY A 343 17.59 13.87 -27.04
CA GLY A 343 16.88 12.63 -27.39
C GLY A 343 16.27 11.98 -26.14
N ASP A 344 16.65 10.72 -25.88
CA ASP A 344 16.21 9.95 -24.70
C ASP A 344 17.18 10.08 -23.51
N LYS A 345 18.25 10.85 -23.67
CA LYS A 345 19.24 11.11 -22.63
C LYS A 345 19.06 12.49 -22.02
N PHE A 346 19.40 12.61 -20.75
CA PHE A 346 19.30 13.83 -19.98
C PHE A 346 20.70 14.24 -19.52
N GLN A 347 21.22 15.29 -20.13
CA GLN A 347 22.53 15.82 -19.78
C GLN A 347 22.40 16.70 -18.53
N VAL A 348 23.05 16.30 -17.44
CA VAL A 348 23.04 17.06 -16.19
C VAL A 348 23.87 18.33 -16.37
N ILE A 349 23.22 19.48 -16.17
CA ILE A 349 23.85 20.80 -16.27
C ILE A 349 24.10 21.44 -14.91
N ASP A 350 23.26 21.14 -13.93
CA ASP A 350 23.45 21.58 -12.55
C ASP A 350 22.81 20.60 -11.56
N SER A 351 23.28 20.61 -10.33
CA SER A 351 22.72 19.82 -9.24
C SER A 351 22.91 20.54 -7.92
N CYS A 352 21.95 20.31 -7.02
CA CYS A 352 21.87 21.04 -5.76
C CYS A 352 21.19 20.16 -4.71
N THR A 353 21.70 20.18 -3.48
CA THR A 353 21.00 19.51 -2.38
C THR A 353 19.68 20.22 -2.10
N ARG A 354 18.70 19.47 -1.64
CA ARG A 354 17.34 19.98 -1.39
C ARG A 354 17.33 21.19 -0.45
N ALA A 355 18.14 21.15 0.62
CA ALA A 355 18.20 22.19 1.65
C ALA A 355 18.62 23.56 1.10
N MET A 356 19.36 23.58 -0.02
CA MET A 356 19.90 24.78 -0.65
C MET A 356 18.97 25.39 -1.72
N LEU A 357 17.75 24.86 -1.89
CA LEU A 357 16.77 25.40 -2.84
C LEU A 357 15.90 26.49 -2.19
N ARG A 358 15.63 27.58 -2.91
CA ARG A 358 14.60 28.58 -2.57
C ARG A 358 13.75 28.87 -3.80
N THR A 359 12.45 29.04 -3.61
CA THR A 359 11.55 29.50 -4.66
C THR A 359 10.98 30.86 -4.30
N GLU A 360 10.73 31.68 -5.31
CA GLU A 360 10.11 32.99 -5.19
C GLU A 360 9.06 33.11 -6.29
N ASP A 361 7.84 33.44 -5.88
CA ASP A 361 6.74 33.70 -6.79
C ASP A 361 7.00 34.99 -7.56
N LEU A 362 6.62 35.02 -8.84
CA LEU A 362 6.57 36.25 -9.63
C LEU A 362 5.12 36.49 -10.02
N GLU A 363 4.63 37.68 -9.69
CA GLU A 363 3.31 38.14 -10.11
C GLU A 363 3.23 38.20 -11.64
N ASP A 364 2.06 37.82 -12.17
CA ASP A 364 1.83 37.74 -13.60
C ASP A 364 1.81 39.15 -14.21
N GLN A 365 2.90 39.54 -14.87
CA GLN A 365 2.99 40.78 -15.64
C GLN A 365 2.65 40.54 -17.11
N GLY A 366 1.39 40.15 -17.36
CA GLY A 366 0.87 39.83 -18.69
C GLY A 366 1.26 38.43 -19.20
N GLN A 367 0.81 38.10 -20.41
CA GLN A 367 0.84 36.73 -20.95
C GLN A 367 2.26 36.13 -21.11
N GLN A 368 3.28 37.00 -21.25
CA GLN A 368 4.68 36.55 -21.36
C GLN A 368 5.27 36.11 -20.02
N LEU A 369 4.90 36.78 -18.91
CA LEU A 369 5.36 36.49 -17.55
C LEU A 369 4.32 35.73 -16.71
N ALA A 370 3.26 35.23 -17.34
CA ALA A 370 2.30 34.34 -16.70
C ALA A 370 2.94 33.00 -16.31
N ASN A 371 2.59 32.48 -15.13
CA ASN A 371 3.03 31.19 -14.61
C ASN A 371 4.56 31.06 -14.48
N VAL A 372 5.24 32.15 -14.14
CA VAL A 372 6.70 32.17 -13.94
C VAL A 372 7.03 32.20 -12.44
N PHE A 373 8.11 31.51 -12.06
CA PHE A 373 8.69 31.60 -10.72
C PHE A 373 10.22 31.57 -10.79
N ASN A 374 10.88 32.07 -9.74
CA ASN A 374 12.33 31.99 -9.62
C ASN A 374 12.73 30.81 -8.72
N LEU A 375 13.66 30.01 -9.20
CA LEU A 375 14.35 28.96 -8.44
C LEU A 375 15.78 29.40 -8.16
N LYS A 376 16.12 29.62 -6.89
CA LYS A 376 17.45 29.98 -6.43
C LYS A 376 18.13 28.75 -5.81
N LEU A 377 19.30 28.40 -6.32
CA LEU A 377 20.23 27.45 -5.72
C LEU A 377 21.21 28.28 -4.92
N LEU A 378 21.16 28.18 -3.59
CA LEU A 378 22.05 28.92 -2.70
C LEU A 378 23.50 28.46 -2.88
N GLU A 379 23.67 27.16 -3.10
CA GLU A 379 24.95 26.52 -3.36
C GLU A 379 24.72 25.29 -4.24
N ASN A 380 25.29 25.32 -5.44
CA ASN A 380 25.21 24.21 -6.38
C ASN A 380 26.45 23.30 -6.28
N GLN A 381 26.56 22.30 -7.16
CA GLN A 381 27.68 21.34 -7.23
C GLN A 381 29.09 21.95 -7.43
N ASP A 382 29.16 23.22 -7.85
CA ASP A 382 30.38 23.99 -8.04
C ASP A 382 30.52 25.09 -6.98
N GLU A 383 29.77 24.99 -5.87
CA GLU A 383 29.77 25.91 -4.72
C GLU A 383 29.37 27.35 -5.11
N ARG A 384 28.50 27.49 -6.11
CA ARG A 384 28.04 28.79 -6.63
C ARG A 384 26.55 28.99 -6.41
N GLN A 385 26.18 30.24 -6.19
CA GLN A 385 24.79 30.66 -6.22
C GLN A 385 24.31 30.80 -7.67
N VAL A 386 23.16 30.20 -7.98
CA VAL A 386 22.55 30.22 -9.32
C VAL A 386 21.07 30.52 -9.22
N ASN A 387 20.55 31.38 -10.11
CA ASN A 387 19.13 31.71 -10.18
C ASN A 387 18.57 31.31 -11.56
N TYR A 388 17.50 30.51 -11.55
CA TYR A 388 16.74 30.10 -12.73
C TYR A 388 15.37 30.77 -12.71
N MET A 389 14.99 31.42 -13.80
CA MET A 389 13.64 31.91 -14.03
C MET A 389 12.88 30.87 -14.85
N LEU A 390 11.90 30.21 -14.25
CA LEU A 390 11.24 29.04 -14.82
C LEU A 390 9.77 29.36 -15.12
N LYS A 391 9.33 29.05 -16.34
CA LYS A 391 7.94 29.15 -16.77
C LYS A 391 7.32 27.76 -16.89
N THR A 392 6.14 27.59 -16.31
CA THR A 392 5.32 26.37 -16.40
C THR A 392 4.21 26.51 -17.45
N SER A 393 3.51 25.40 -17.73
CA SER A 393 2.39 25.38 -18.69
C SER A 393 1.10 25.98 -18.11
N SER A 394 0.89 25.85 -16.80
CA SER A 394 -0.27 26.34 -16.06
C SER A 394 0.10 26.91 -14.69
N MET A 395 -0.82 27.67 -14.10
CA MET A 395 -0.67 28.18 -12.73
C MET A 395 -0.57 27.02 -11.72
N SER A 396 -1.35 25.95 -11.93
CA SER A 396 -1.30 24.75 -11.08
C SER A 396 0.05 24.04 -11.16
N ASP A 397 0.63 23.91 -12.34
CA ASP A 397 1.96 23.32 -12.52
C ASP A 397 3.04 24.20 -11.84
N LYS A 398 2.90 25.53 -11.90
CA LYS A 398 3.75 26.48 -11.14
C LYS A 398 3.64 26.22 -9.63
N LEU A 399 2.42 26.15 -9.08
CA LEU A 399 2.20 25.90 -7.65
C LEU A 399 2.73 24.52 -7.23
N ARG A 400 2.49 23.48 -8.02
CA ARG A 400 3.02 22.12 -7.78
C ARG A 400 4.54 22.11 -7.76
N TRP A 401 5.20 22.70 -8.76
CA TRP A 401 6.66 22.82 -8.79
C TRP A 401 7.22 23.64 -7.64
N MET A 402 6.62 24.79 -7.32
CA MET A 402 7.08 25.63 -6.21
C MET A 402 6.90 24.93 -4.86
N CYS A 403 5.77 24.25 -4.67
CA CYS A 403 5.53 23.43 -3.48
C CYS A 403 6.56 22.30 -3.38
N ALA A 404 6.77 21.58 -4.48
CA ALA A 404 7.76 20.52 -4.54
C ALA A 404 9.17 21.06 -4.34
N LEU A 405 9.61 22.18 -4.93
CA LEU A 405 11.01 22.65 -4.86
C LEU A 405 11.40 23.30 -3.53
N THR A 406 10.45 23.64 -2.66
CA THR A 406 10.73 24.35 -1.41
C THR A 406 11.02 23.37 -0.25
N PRO A 407 12.26 23.28 0.26
CA PRO A 407 12.65 22.30 1.29
C PRO A 407 12.00 22.56 2.65
N ASN A 408 11.73 23.83 2.98
CA ASN A 408 11.20 24.25 4.27
C ASN A 408 9.70 24.57 4.20
N ARG A 409 8.88 23.60 3.81
CA ARG A 409 7.43 23.64 4.10
C ARG A 409 7.03 22.92 5.39
N ARG A 410 7.98 22.37 6.17
CA ARG A 410 7.71 21.98 7.57
C ARG A 410 7.12 23.15 8.38
N THR A 411 7.36 24.42 8.04
CA THR A 411 6.82 25.57 8.78
C THR A 411 5.60 26.25 8.15
N ARG A 412 5.17 25.88 6.93
CA ARG A 412 3.91 26.43 6.35
C ARG A 412 2.70 25.53 6.62
N PHE A 413 2.93 24.22 6.76
CA PHE A 413 1.90 23.22 7.07
C PHE A 413 2.04 22.61 8.48
N MET A 414 3.02 23.06 9.27
CA MET A 414 2.95 23.03 10.74
C MET A 414 2.46 24.38 11.28
N SER A 415 1.62 25.09 10.52
CA SER A 415 0.61 25.87 11.22
C SER A 415 -0.04 24.88 12.18
N THR A 416 -0.04 25.19 13.47
CA THR A 416 -0.75 24.44 14.51
C THR A 416 -2.25 24.25 14.18
N SER A 417 -2.73 24.74 13.03
CA SER A 417 -4.04 24.58 12.44
C SER A 417 -4.32 23.27 11.71
N THR A 418 -3.34 22.53 11.19
CA THR A 418 -3.59 21.24 10.51
C THR A 418 -3.99 20.11 11.47
N HIS A 419 -3.74 20.29 12.78
CA HIS A 419 -4.23 19.42 13.84
C HIS A 419 -5.29 20.10 14.72
N GLN A 420 -5.84 21.25 14.29
CA GLN A 420 -7.02 21.81 14.95
C GLN A 420 -8.23 20.94 14.63
N ALA A 421 -9.17 20.84 15.57
CA ALA A 421 -10.40 20.09 15.42
C ALA A 421 -11.24 20.49 14.18
N ASP A 422 -11.01 21.68 13.63
CA ASP A 422 -11.73 22.26 12.50
C ASP A 422 -10.93 22.26 11.18
N SER A 423 -9.80 21.55 11.08
CA SER A 423 -9.03 21.47 9.84
C SER A 423 -9.91 20.91 8.71
N PRO A 424 -9.96 21.52 7.51
CA PRO A 424 -10.76 21.00 6.40
C PRO A 424 -10.33 19.58 6.04
N GLN A 425 -11.29 18.69 5.86
CA GLN A 425 -11.05 17.29 5.52
C GLN A 425 -11.84 16.88 4.29
N VAL A 426 -11.27 15.95 3.54
CA VAL A 426 -11.95 15.30 2.43
C VAL A 426 -11.92 13.79 2.62
N GLN A 427 -12.96 13.13 2.13
CA GLN A 427 -13.06 11.69 2.03
C GLN A 427 -12.92 11.28 0.57
N CYS A 428 -12.03 10.34 0.28
CA CYS A 428 -11.89 9.76 -1.04
C CYS A 428 -13.08 8.86 -1.37
N ILE A 429 -13.76 9.17 -2.47
CA ILE A 429 -14.90 8.41 -2.99
C ILE A 429 -14.51 7.47 -4.13
N GLN A 430 -13.29 7.65 -4.67
CA GLN A 430 -12.74 6.81 -5.72
C GLN A 430 -11.25 6.60 -5.48
N SER A 431 -10.75 5.43 -5.82
CA SER A 431 -9.31 5.15 -5.82
C SER A 431 -8.63 5.90 -6.98
N TYR A 432 -7.50 6.54 -6.70
CA TYR A 432 -6.66 7.21 -7.68
C TYR A 432 -5.25 6.64 -7.62
N THR A 433 -4.68 6.29 -8.78
CA THR A 433 -3.28 5.91 -8.87
C THR A 433 -2.47 7.11 -9.33
N ALA A 434 -1.50 7.54 -8.53
CA ALA A 434 -0.58 8.63 -8.86
C ALA A 434 0.07 8.38 -10.22
N GLN A 435 0.00 9.38 -11.10
CA GLN A 435 0.63 9.37 -12.41
C GLN A 435 1.98 10.09 -12.37
N GLU A 436 2.11 11.09 -11.49
CA GLU A 436 3.35 11.79 -11.21
C GLU A 436 3.84 11.56 -9.77
N PRO A 437 5.15 11.68 -9.48
CA PRO A 437 5.68 11.38 -8.15
C PRO A 437 5.27 12.38 -7.06
N ASP A 438 4.77 13.56 -7.42
CA ASP A 438 4.24 14.56 -6.47
C ASP A 438 2.76 14.30 -6.16
N GLU A 439 2.15 13.32 -6.81
CA GLU A 439 0.76 12.95 -6.62
C GLU A 439 0.62 11.87 -5.54
N LEU A 440 -0.48 11.94 -4.81
CA LEU A 440 -0.84 10.98 -3.80
C LEU A 440 -1.81 9.96 -4.40
N SER A 441 -1.37 8.70 -4.50
CA SER A 441 -2.32 7.61 -4.79
C SER A 441 -3.33 7.56 -3.65
N THR A 442 -4.61 7.71 -3.91
CA THR A 442 -5.63 7.61 -2.87
C THR A 442 -6.37 6.31 -3.01
N GLU A 443 -6.77 5.73 -1.89
CA GLU A 443 -7.74 4.65 -1.93
C GLU A 443 -9.13 5.16 -1.58
N MET A 444 -10.14 4.47 -2.09
CA MET A 444 -11.51 4.72 -1.66
C MET A 444 -11.63 4.58 -0.12
N ALA A 445 -12.41 5.48 0.48
CA ALA A 445 -12.60 5.69 1.92
C ALA A 445 -11.40 6.28 2.70
N ASP A 446 -10.29 6.63 2.05
CA ASP A 446 -9.23 7.42 2.70
C ASP A 446 -9.77 8.77 3.20
N ILE A 447 -9.28 9.22 4.36
CA ILE A 447 -9.56 10.55 4.90
C ILE A 447 -8.27 11.35 4.84
N LEU A 448 -8.36 12.55 4.25
CA LEU A 448 -7.22 13.45 4.11
C LEU A 448 -7.54 14.81 4.71
N ASN A 449 -6.58 15.36 5.45
CA ASN A 449 -6.55 16.78 5.76
C ASN A 449 -6.23 17.54 4.48
N LEU A 450 -7.06 18.52 4.13
CA LEU A 450 -6.85 19.35 2.96
C LEU A 450 -5.92 20.51 3.31
N LEU A 451 -4.85 20.66 2.53
CA LEU A 451 -3.79 21.65 2.75
C LEU A 451 -3.85 22.81 1.76
N GLU A 452 -4.14 22.53 0.49
CA GLU A 452 -4.13 23.53 -0.59
C GLU A 452 -5.08 23.11 -1.72
N ARG A 453 -5.57 24.07 -2.50
CA ARG A 453 -6.42 23.85 -3.68
C ARG A 453 -5.96 24.71 -4.84
N THR A 454 -6.13 24.20 -6.04
CA THR A 454 -5.94 24.95 -7.29
C THR A 454 -7.26 25.08 -8.03
N ASP A 455 -7.41 26.15 -8.81
CA ASP A 455 -8.64 26.46 -9.55
C ASP A 455 -8.94 25.46 -10.69
N ASP A 456 -7.93 24.72 -11.14
CA ASP A 456 -8.05 23.68 -12.16
C ASP A 456 -8.37 22.29 -11.58
N GLY A 457 -8.73 22.21 -10.30
CA GLY A 457 -9.26 21.00 -9.70
C GLY A 457 -8.20 20.03 -9.14
N TRP A 458 -7.03 20.52 -8.74
CA TRP A 458 -6.09 19.74 -7.91
C TRP A 458 -6.17 20.15 -6.45
N MET A 459 -5.97 19.18 -5.56
CA MET A 459 -5.95 19.36 -4.12
C MET A 459 -4.67 18.77 -3.54
N MET A 460 -4.02 19.48 -2.64
CA MET A 460 -2.93 18.96 -1.82
C MET A 460 -3.52 18.50 -0.50
N GLY A 461 -3.22 17.27 -0.08
CA GLY A 461 -3.68 16.75 1.20
C GLY A 461 -2.67 15.88 1.91
N GLU A 462 -2.99 15.59 3.17
CA GLU A 462 -2.25 14.70 4.07
C GLU A 462 -3.19 13.60 4.56
N ARG A 463 -2.87 12.34 4.24
CA ARG A 463 -3.69 11.19 4.61
C ARG A 463 -3.54 10.90 6.10
N LEU A 464 -4.68 10.79 6.80
CA LEU A 464 -4.68 10.74 8.27
C LEU A 464 -4.01 9.49 8.86
N HIS A 465 -4.09 8.35 8.18
CA HIS A 465 -3.69 7.07 8.78
C HIS A 465 -2.18 6.81 8.74
N ASP A 466 -1.45 7.39 7.78
CA ASP A 466 -0.01 7.21 7.58
C ASP A 466 0.77 8.53 7.46
N GLY A 467 0.09 9.67 7.36
CA GLY A 467 0.70 10.98 7.22
C GLY A 467 1.28 11.24 5.83
N GLU A 468 0.98 10.40 4.83
CA GLU A 468 1.47 10.60 3.46
C GLU A 468 0.83 11.85 2.84
N ARG A 469 1.64 12.63 2.11
CA ARG A 469 1.21 13.90 1.49
C ARG A 469 1.43 13.89 0.00
N GLY A 470 0.54 14.52 -0.74
CA GLY A 470 0.71 14.76 -2.17
C GLY A 470 -0.54 15.34 -2.81
N TRP A 471 -0.44 15.60 -4.11
CA TRP A 471 -1.52 16.16 -4.92
C TRP A 471 -2.47 15.07 -5.43
N PHE A 472 -3.77 15.34 -5.44
CA PHE A 472 -4.77 14.45 -6.02
C PHE A 472 -5.90 15.26 -6.69
N PRO A 473 -6.58 14.69 -7.70
CA PRO A 473 -7.67 15.38 -8.37
C PRO A 473 -8.88 15.61 -7.44
N SER A 474 -9.52 16.78 -7.52
CA SER A 474 -10.69 17.09 -6.69
C SER A 474 -11.86 16.12 -6.94
N ARG A 475 -12.02 15.65 -8.17
CA ARG A 475 -13.07 14.70 -8.59
C ARG A 475 -13.08 13.36 -7.84
N VAL A 476 -11.97 12.97 -7.19
CA VAL A 476 -11.89 11.68 -6.48
C VAL A 476 -12.24 11.78 -5.00
N ALA A 477 -12.58 12.98 -4.50
CA ALA A 477 -12.85 13.22 -3.09
C ALA A 477 -14.03 14.18 -2.87
N GLU A 478 -14.71 13.99 -1.74
CA GLU A 478 -15.80 14.85 -1.25
C GLU A 478 -15.37 15.53 0.05
N GLU A 479 -15.79 16.76 0.27
CA GLU A 479 -15.56 17.46 1.54
C GLU A 479 -16.42 16.90 2.67
N ILE A 480 -15.83 16.79 3.86
CA ILE A 480 -16.53 16.49 5.11
C ILE A 480 -16.95 17.81 5.73
N GLN A 481 -18.26 18.10 5.76
CA GLN A 481 -18.77 19.41 6.17
C GLN A 481 -18.92 19.53 7.70
N ASN A 482 -19.21 18.43 8.39
CA ASN A 482 -19.51 18.39 9.81
C ASN A 482 -18.25 18.49 10.68
N LYS A 483 -18.20 19.50 11.57
CA LYS A 483 -17.03 19.78 12.42
C LYS A 483 -16.77 18.66 13.42
N GLU A 484 -17.81 18.10 14.01
CA GLU A 484 -17.71 17.02 14.99
C GLU A 484 -17.13 15.75 14.36
N VAL A 485 -17.54 15.44 13.12
CA VAL A 485 -16.98 14.33 12.33
C VAL A 485 -15.50 14.56 12.04
N ARG A 486 -15.11 15.78 11.61
CA ARG A 486 -13.69 16.11 11.38
C ARG A 486 -12.84 15.94 12.64
N ALA A 487 -13.35 16.40 13.78
CA ALA A 487 -12.72 16.26 15.08
C ALA A 487 -12.66 14.80 15.57
N GLN A 488 -13.66 13.98 15.24
CA GLN A 488 -13.65 12.55 15.57
C GLN A 488 -12.59 11.80 14.76
N ASN A 489 -12.50 12.06 13.46
CA ASN A 489 -11.50 11.45 12.58
C ASN A 489 -10.07 11.71 13.08
N LEU A 490 -9.77 12.95 13.50
CA LEU A 490 -8.47 13.31 14.07
C LEU A 490 -8.19 12.55 15.38
N ARG A 491 -9.19 12.44 16.27
CA ARG A 491 -9.05 11.72 17.55
C ARG A 491 -8.79 10.23 17.33
N GLU A 492 -9.50 9.63 16.38
CA GLU A 492 -9.33 8.23 16.03
C GLU A 492 -7.95 7.97 15.40
N ALA A 493 -7.54 8.80 14.45
CA ALA A 493 -6.20 8.72 13.85
C ALA A 493 -5.08 8.85 14.88
N PHE A 494 -5.20 9.80 15.82
CA PHE A 494 -4.22 10.00 16.89
C PHE A 494 -4.16 8.80 17.86
N ARG A 495 -5.32 8.23 18.22
CA ARG A 495 -5.38 7.02 19.05
C ARG A 495 -4.68 5.85 18.37
N ILE A 496 -4.91 5.67 17.07
CA ILE A 496 -4.26 4.62 16.28
C ILE A 496 -2.74 4.84 16.24
N GLN A 497 -2.27 6.07 15.97
CA GLN A 497 -0.84 6.39 15.96
C GLN A 497 -0.16 6.12 17.32
N GLN A 498 -0.78 6.51 18.44
CA GLN A 498 -0.24 6.22 19.77
C GLN A 498 -0.17 4.72 20.09
N ALA A 499 -1.16 3.94 19.63
CA ALA A 499 -1.14 2.49 19.79
C ALA A 499 0.04 1.85 19.04
N TYR A 500 0.37 2.36 17.85
CA TYR A 500 1.55 1.95 17.08
C TYR A 500 2.87 2.29 17.79
N GLU A 501 3.00 3.51 18.33
CA GLU A 501 4.22 3.93 19.05
C GLU A 501 4.43 3.19 20.38
N SER A 502 3.34 2.87 21.07
CA SER A 502 3.36 2.11 22.33
C SER A 502 3.76 0.65 22.14
N GLY A 503 3.42 0.05 20.98
CA GLY A 503 3.84 -1.30 20.60
C GLY A 503 5.34 -1.43 20.31
N LEU A 504 5.98 -0.38 19.78
CA LEU A 504 7.43 -0.32 19.59
C LEU A 504 8.20 -0.22 20.91
N HIS A 505 7.64 0.48 21.91
CA HIS A 505 8.26 0.64 23.24
C HIS A 505 8.06 -0.57 24.16
N SER A 506 7.02 -1.38 23.94
CA SER A 506 6.83 -2.63 24.69
C SER A 506 7.73 -3.76 24.19
N GLY A 507 8.03 -3.82 22.89
CA GLY A 507 9.00 -4.77 22.31
C GLY A 507 10.42 -4.56 22.85
N ALA A 508 10.89 -3.31 22.94
CA ALA A 508 12.22 -2.99 23.47
C ALA A 508 12.39 -3.28 24.97
N LYS A 509 11.29 -3.33 25.74
CA LYS A 509 11.33 -3.67 27.18
C LYS A 509 11.34 -5.17 27.45
N ILE A 510 10.90 -5.99 26.49
CA ILE A 510 10.90 -7.46 26.62
C ILE A 510 12.30 -8.01 26.30
N ASP A 511 13.00 -7.45 25.30
CA ASP A 511 14.38 -7.86 24.97
C ASP A 511 15.38 -7.58 26.11
N ASN A 512 15.23 -6.48 26.85
CA ASN A 512 16.10 -6.18 28.00
C ASN A 512 15.82 -7.05 29.24
N ARG A 513 14.68 -7.76 29.31
CA ARG A 513 14.40 -8.70 30.42
C ARG A 513 14.95 -10.11 30.15
N ILE A 514 15.15 -10.48 28.89
CA ILE A 514 15.70 -11.81 28.54
C ILE A 514 17.23 -11.86 28.70
N ILE A 515 17.93 -10.73 28.52
CA ILE A 515 19.39 -10.66 28.69
C ILE A 515 19.82 -10.75 30.16
N HIS A 516 18.97 -10.39 31.12
CA HIS A 516 19.32 -10.43 32.56
C HIS A 516 19.10 -11.77 33.26
N LEU A 517 18.50 -12.77 32.60
CA LEU A 517 18.23 -14.09 33.21
C LEU A 517 19.26 -15.18 32.84
N HIS A 518 20.22 -14.92 31.94
CA HIS A 518 21.22 -15.91 31.51
C HIS A 518 22.61 -15.77 32.16
N ASN A 519 22.87 -14.76 33.00
CA ASN A 519 24.20 -14.52 33.57
C ASN A 519 24.41 -15.00 35.02
N ASN A 520 23.57 -15.90 35.55
CA ASN A 520 23.66 -16.30 36.95
C ASN A 520 23.62 -17.82 37.23
N LYS A 521 24.18 -18.63 36.33
CA LYS A 521 24.58 -20.01 36.65
C LYS A 521 25.80 -20.43 35.82
N SER A 522 26.99 -20.37 36.40
CA SER A 522 28.04 -21.41 36.34
C SER A 522 29.24 -20.96 37.18
N PHE A 523 29.44 -21.66 38.30
CA PHE A 523 30.74 -21.87 38.94
C PHE A 523 31.44 -23.03 38.24
#